data_AF-A0A1S3QJP5-F1
#
_entry.id   AF-A0A1S3QJP5-F1
#
_cell.length_a   1.000
_cell.length_b   1.000
_cell.length_c   1.000
_cell.angle_alpha   90.00
_cell.angle_beta   90.00
_cell.angle_gamma   90.00
#
_symmetry.space_group_name_H-M   'P 1'
#
loop_
_entity.id
_entity.type
_entity.pdbx_description
1 polymer ?
#
loop_
_entity_poly.entity_id
_entity_poly.type
_entity_poly.pdbx_seq_one_letter_code
_entity_poly.pdbx_strand_id
1 'polypeptide(L)'
;MSLNVPGLIVMAIFYLLILGTGIWASMRSKKVERKCTGSDGMEITLLAGRNINLLVGIFTLTATWVGGGFILGIAEAVYNPTLGLVWALMPVPYVLTFFLGESYDL
;
A
#
# COMPACT_ATOMS: atom_id res chain seq x y z
N MET A 1 -22.94 -21.29 -15.28
CA MET A 1 -21.64 -20.68 -14.93
C MET A 1 -20.90 -21.68 -14.06
N SER A 2 -19.93 -22.41 -14.61
CA SER A 2 -19.18 -23.44 -13.87
C SER A 2 -18.30 -22.75 -12.83
N LEU A 3 -18.51 -23.07 -11.55
CA LEU A 3 -17.68 -22.55 -10.48
C LEU A 3 -16.25 -23.07 -10.66
N ASN A 4 -15.28 -22.16 -10.76
CA ASN A 4 -13.88 -22.53 -10.84
C ASN A 4 -13.37 -22.90 -9.44
N VAL A 5 -13.69 -24.12 -9.02
CA VAL A 5 -13.30 -24.70 -7.72
C VAL A 5 -11.80 -24.51 -7.40
N PRO A 6 -10.85 -24.72 -8.33
CA PRO A 6 -9.45 -24.47 -8.02
C PRO A 6 -9.14 -22.97 -7.77
N GLY A 7 -9.78 -22.05 -8.49
CA GLY A 7 -9.61 -20.61 -8.25
C GLY A 7 -10.13 -20.17 -6.88
N LEU A 8 -11.26 -20.74 -6.44
CA LEU A 8 -11.83 -20.47 -5.12
C LEU A 8 -10.90 -20.94 -4.00
N ILE A 9 -10.31 -22.13 -4.13
CA ILE A 9 -9.38 -22.68 -3.15
C ILE A 9 -8.14 -21.80 -3.03
N VAL A 10 -7.57 -21.34 -4.16
CA VAL A 10 -6.41 -20.45 -4.16
C VAL A 10 -6.72 -19.12 -3.46
N MET A 11 -7.89 -18.51 -3.73
CA MET A 11 -8.31 -17.27 -3.07
C MET A 11 -8.49 -17.45 -1.56
N ALA A 12 -9.12 -18.54 -1.14
CA ALA A 12 -9.32 -18.83 0.27
C ALA A 12 -7.97 -18.96 1.02
N ILE A 13 -7.01 -19.70 0.44
CA ILE A 13 -5.66 -19.84 1.03
C ILE A 13 -4.96 -18.48 1.10
N PHE A 14 -5.01 -17.69 0.02
CA PHE A 14 -4.39 -16.38 -0.03
C PHE A 14 -4.91 -15.43 1.05
N TYR A 15 -6.22 -15.39 1.28
CA TYR A 15 -6.81 -14.58 2.35
C TYR A 15 -6.40 -15.05 3.75
N LEU A 16 -6.34 -16.36 3.98
CA LEU A 16 -5.86 -16.90 5.25
C LEU A 16 -4.40 -16.51 5.53
N LEU A 17 -3.54 -16.48 4.50
CA LEU A 17 -2.16 -16.01 4.64
C LEU A 17 -2.07 -14.52 4.96
N ILE A 18 -2.86 -13.67 4.31
CA ILE A 18 -2.91 -12.23 4.61
C ILE A 18 -3.40 -11.99 6.04
N LEU A 19 -4.48 -12.66 6.44
CA LEU A 19 -5.00 -12.57 7.81
C LEU A 19 -3.96 -13.05 8.84
N GLY A 20 -3.33 -14.20 8.58
CA GLY A 20 -2.30 -14.76 9.46
C GLY A 20 -1.10 -13.83 9.63
N THR A 21 -0.58 -13.27 8.54
CA THR A 21 0.55 -12.33 8.58
C THR A 21 0.17 -11.01 9.26
N GLY A 22 -1.04 -10.49 9.04
CA GLY A 22 -1.55 -9.29 9.72
C GLY A 22 -1.68 -9.48 11.23
N ILE A 23 -2.23 -10.61 11.67
CA ILE A 23 -2.36 -10.95 13.09
C ILE A 23 -0.98 -11.11 13.74
N TRP A 24 -0.07 -11.83 13.09
CA TRP A 24 1.31 -12.02 13.57
C TRP A 24 2.07 -10.70 13.67
N ALA A 25 1.97 -9.84 12.64
CA ALA A 25 2.59 -8.51 12.63
C ALA A 25 2.04 -7.63 13.76
N SER A 26 0.72 -7.61 13.96
CA SER A 26 0.08 -6.84 15.04
C SER A 26 0.55 -7.31 16.43
N MET A 27 0.63 -8.62 16.65
CA MET A 27 1.13 -9.17 17.91
C MET A 27 2.61 -8.86 18.14
N ARG A 28 3.43 -8.88 17.07
CA ARG A 28 4.85 -8.56 17.14
C ARG A 28 5.08 -7.08 17.45
N SER A 29 4.35 -6.16 16.82
CA SER A 29 4.43 -4.72 17.12
C SER A 29 4.05 -4.42 18.57
N LYS A 30 2.95 -5.00 19.09
CA LYS A 30 2.53 -4.84 20.48
C LYS A 30 3.55 -5.36 21.50
N LYS A 31 4.27 -6.43 21.17
CA LYS A 31 5.31 -7.01 22.06
C LYS A 31 6.58 -6.13 22.11
N VAL A 32 6.91 -5.45 21.01
CA VAL A 32 8.03 -4.50 20.93
C VAL A 32 7.68 -3.20 21.66
N GLU A 33 6.47 -2.70 21.46
CA GLU A 33 5.95 -1.48 22.10
C GLU A 33 5.94 -1.60 23.64
N ARG A 34 5.51 -2.75 24.18
CA ARG A 34 5.54 -3.01 25.64
C ARG A 34 6.93 -3.07 26.27
N LYS A 35 8.00 -3.21 25.49
CA LYS A 35 9.37 -3.15 26.01
C LYS A 35 9.91 -1.71 26.11
N CYS A 36 9.26 -0.75 25.46
CA CYS A 36 9.62 0.67 25.45
C CYS A 36 8.66 1.49 26.31
N THR A 37 8.59 1.21 27.61
CA THR A 37 7.81 2.03 28.56
C THR A 37 8.62 3.26 28.96
N GLY A 38 8.43 4.36 28.24
CA GLY A 38 9.00 5.67 28.55
C GLY A 38 8.37 6.71 27.64
N SER A 39 8.13 7.91 28.17
CA SER A 39 7.33 9.02 27.61
C SER A 39 7.67 9.48 26.18
N ASP A 40 8.70 8.94 25.54
CA ASP A 40 9.11 9.19 24.15
C ASP A 40 8.50 8.21 23.13
N GLY A 41 7.85 7.12 23.57
CA GLY A 41 7.37 6.03 22.69
C GLY A 41 6.44 6.45 21.54
N MET A 42 5.67 7.52 21.76
CA MET A 42 4.76 8.09 20.77
C MET A 42 5.52 8.90 19.71
N GLU A 43 6.58 9.62 20.10
CA GLU A 43 7.41 10.40 19.18
C GLU A 43 8.21 9.49 18.25
N ILE A 44 8.77 8.38 18.75
CA ILE A 44 9.48 7.38 17.92
C ILE A 44 8.55 6.57 17.01
N THR A 45 7.29 6.34 17.43
CA THR A 45 6.28 5.67 16.60
C THR A 45 5.71 6.60 15.51
N LEU A 46 5.58 7.90 15.78
CA LEU A 46 5.11 8.90 14.81
C LEU A 46 6.23 9.46 13.91
N LEU A 47 7.45 9.62 14.41
CA LEU A 47 8.63 10.07 13.63
C LEU A 47 9.45 8.91 13.06
N ALA A 48 8.95 7.66 13.11
CA ALA A 48 9.63 6.45 12.64
C ALA A 48 11.11 6.46 13.06
N GLY A 49 11.36 6.73 14.34
CA GLY A 49 12.64 7.22 14.83
C GLY A 49 13.82 6.38 14.35
N ARG A 50 14.49 6.93 13.34
CA ARG A 50 15.86 6.61 12.91
C ARG A 50 16.19 5.12 12.75
N ASN A 51 15.28 4.24 12.32
CA ASN A 51 15.63 2.85 11.93
C ASN A 51 14.51 2.03 11.25
N ILE A 52 13.42 2.64 10.77
CA ILE A 52 12.66 1.95 9.71
C ILE A 52 13.43 2.23 8.41
N ASN A 53 13.81 1.18 7.67
CA ASN A 53 14.46 1.37 6.38
C ASN A 53 13.51 2.25 5.55
N LEU A 54 13.87 3.49 5.25
CA LEU A 54 13.07 4.41 4.41
C LEU A 54 12.60 3.72 3.14
N LEU A 55 13.41 2.79 2.62
CA LEU A 55 13.08 1.88 1.53
C LEU A 55 11.78 1.09 1.74
N VAL A 56 11.57 0.52 2.93
CA VAL A 56 10.33 -0.20 3.31
C VAL A 56 9.17 0.78 3.44
N GLY A 57 9.43 2.00 3.93
CA GLY A 57 8.43 3.08 4.01
C GLY A 57 7.94 3.49 2.62
N ILE A 58 8.86 3.76 1.69
CA ILE A 58 8.56 4.07 0.28
C ILE A 58 7.78 2.93 -0.37
N PHE A 59 8.26 1.69 -0.22
CA PHE A 59 7.60 0.54 -0.82
C PHE A 59 6.17 0.33 -0.26
N THR A 60 5.98 0.55 1.04
CA THR A 60 4.66 0.45 1.68
C THR A 60 3.72 1.55 1.19
N LEU A 61 4.21 2.79 1.09
CA LEU A 61 3.45 3.92 0.56
C LEU A 61 3.08 3.69 -0.92
N THR A 62 3.98 3.17 -1.76
CA THR A 62 3.62 2.81 -3.15
C THR A 62 2.59 1.68 -3.18
N ALA A 63 2.70 0.69 -2.29
CA ALA A 63 1.78 -0.43 -2.23
C ALA A 63 0.34 -0.02 -1.83
N THR A 64 0.14 1.07 -1.08
CA THR A 64 -1.21 1.57 -0.78
C THR A 64 -1.86 2.27 -1.97
N TRP A 65 -1.07 2.80 -2.91
CA TRP A 65 -1.57 3.49 -4.09
C TRP A 65 -1.92 2.52 -5.22
N VAL A 66 -1.11 1.48 -5.40
CA VAL A 66 -1.33 0.43 -6.42
C VAL A 66 -2.27 -0.64 -5.84
N GLY A 67 -3.48 -0.23 -5.49
CA GLY A 67 -4.51 -1.10 -4.92
C GLY A 67 -5.51 -1.63 -5.95
N GLY A 68 -6.52 -2.38 -5.48
CA GLY A 68 -7.59 -2.92 -6.34
C GLY A 68 -8.40 -1.84 -7.05
N GLY A 69 -8.63 -0.68 -6.41
CA GLY A 69 -9.32 0.45 -7.03
C GLY A 69 -8.53 1.10 -8.17
N PHE A 70 -7.21 1.17 -8.05
CA PHE A 70 -6.32 1.65 -9.11
C PHE A 70 -6.36 0.71 -10.33
N ILE A 71 -6.30 -0.61 -10.09
CA ILE A 71 -6.36 -1.62 -11.15
C ILE A 71 -7.72 -1.57 -11.87
N LEU A 72 -8.82 -1.51 -11.12
CA LEU A 72 -10.17 -1.44 -11.69
C LEU A 72 -10.39 -0.13 -12.44
N GLY A 73 -9.94 1.00 -11.86
CA GLY A 73 -10.09 2.32 -12.47
C GLY A 73 -9.31 2.48 -13.78
N ILE A 74 -8.09 1.94 -13.87
CA ILE A 74 -7.35 1.91 -15.15
C ILE A 74 -8.01 0.97 -16.14
N ALA A 75 -8.48 -0.20 -15.72
CA ALA A 75 -9.19 -1.11 -16.60
C ALA A 75 -10.45 -0.45 -17.22
N GLU A 76 -11.23 0.27 -16.40
CA GLU A 76 -12.39 1.03 -16.87
C GLU A 76 -11.99 2.20 -17.79
N ALA A 77 -10.97 2.97 -17.43
CA ALA A 77 -10.51 4.11 -18.22
C ALA A 77 -9.93 3.69 -19.58
N VAL A 78 -9.20 2.57 -19.65
CA VAL A 78 -8.66 2.02 -20.90
C VAL A 78 -9.75 1.39 -21.75
N TYR A 79 -10.76 0.77 -21.13
CA TYR A 79 -11.89 0.18 -21.85
C TYR A 79 -12.80 1.24 -22.48
N ASN A 80 -12.85 2.45 -21.93
CA ASN A 80 -13.65 3.54 -22.47
C ASN A 80 -13.00 4.18 -23.71
N PRO A 81 -13.65 4.15 -24.90
CA PRO A 81 -13.06 4.65 -26.15
C PRO A 81 -12.81 6.17 -26.18
N THR A 82 -13.42 6.96 -25.27
CA THR A 82 -13.16 8.40 -25.17
C THR A 82 -11.96 8.76 -24.29
N LEU A 83 -11.52 7.85 -23.42
CA LEU A 83 -10.41 8.05 -22.48
C LEU A 83 -9.16 7.32 -22.99
N GLY A 84 -9.28 6.06 -23.42
CA GLY A 84 -8.20 5.33 -24.11
C GLY A 84 -6.94 5.10 -23.26
N LEU A 85 -5.85 4.66 -23.92
CA LEU A 85 -4.60 4.24 -23.27
C LEU A 85 -3.89 5.38 -22.49
N VAL A 86 -4.23 6.64 -22.79
CA VAL A 86 -3.62 7.82 -22.17
C VAL A 86 -3.88 7.87 -20.66
N TRP A 87 -5.01 7.33 -20.18
CA TRP A 87 -5.32 7.30 -18.74
C TRP A 87 -4.60 6.19 -17.97
N ALA A 88 -4.03 5.19 -18.66
CA ALA A 88 -3.16 4.22 -18.01
C ALA A 88 -1.82 4.85 -17.55
N LEU A 89 -1.48 6.04 -18.05
CA LEU A 89 -0.30 6.78 -17.64
C LEU A 89 -0.45 7.45 -16.27
N MET A 90 -1.60 7.34 -15.58
CA MET A 90 -1.90 7.96 -14.28
C MET A 90 -0.74 8.02 -13.27
N PRO A 91 0.17 7.02 -13.15
CA PRO A 91 1.35 7.11 -12.29
C PRO A 91 2.36 8.20 -12.68
N VAL A 92 2.56 8.44 -13.96
CA VAL A 92 3.58 9.37 -14.49
C VAL A 92 3.26 10.84 -14.16
N PRO A 93 2.06 11.39 -14.42
CA PRO A 93 1.71 12.74 -14.02
C PRO A 93 1.66 12.87 -12.49
N TYR A 94 1.26 11.85 -11.74
CA TYR A 94 1.28 11.90 -10.27
C TYR A 94 2.69 12.05 -9.70
N VAL A 95 3.65 11.28 -10.22
CA VAL A 95 5.07 11.41 -9.84
C VAL A 95 5.62 12.78 -10.24
N LEU A 96 5.28 13.28 -11.43
CA LEU A 96 5.67 14.63 -11.86
C LEU A 96 5.10 15.72 -10.96
N THR A 97 3.82 15.63 -10.55
CA THR A 97 3.22 16.58 -9.61
C THR A 97 3.82 16.48 -8.21
N PHE A 98 4.34 15.33 -7.82
CA PHE A 98 5.01 15.17 -6.52
C PHE A 98 6.34 15.92 -6.49
N PHE A 99 7.15 15.79 -7.55
CA PHE A 99 8.41 16.53 -7.68
C PHE A 99 8.21 18.03 -7.95
N LEU A 100 7.20 18.38 -8.75
CA LEU A 100 6.89 19.77 -9.02
C LEU A 100 6.27 20.42 -7.77
N GLY A 101 5.30 19.79 -7.10
CA GLY A 101 4.62 20.31 -5.91
C GLY A 101 5.57 20.76 -4.79
N GLU A 102 6.66 20.03 -4.59
CA GLU A 102 7.72 20.35 -3.62
C GLU A 102 8.51 21.63 -3.98
N SER A 103 8.48 22.07 -5.23
CA SER A 103 9.22 23.25 -5.72
C SER A 103 8.46 24.59 -5.64
N TYR A 104 7.19 24.59 -5.20
CA TYR A 104 6.39 25.82 -5.05
C TYR A 104 6.10 26.23 -3.60
N ASP A 105 6.57 25.46 -2.60
CA ASP A 105 6.40 25.72 -1.17
C ASP A 105 7.72 26.29 -0.56
N LEU A 106 8.17 27.43 -1.08
CA LEU A 106 9.27 28.27 -0.54
C LEU A 106 8.75 29.65 -0.12
#